data_AF-A0A800CK99-F1
#
_entry.id   AF-A0A800CK99-F1
#
_cell.length_a   1.000
_cell.length_b   1.000
_cell.length_c   1.000
_cell.angle_alpha   90.00
_cell.angle_beta   90.00
_cell.angle_gamma   90.00
#
_symmetry.space_group_name_H-M   'P 1'
#
loop_
_entity.id
_entity.type
_entity.pdbx_description
1 polymer ?
#
loop_
_entity_poly.entity_id
_entity_poly.type
_entity_poly.pdbx_seq_one_letter_code
_entity_poly.pdbx_strand_id
1 'polypeptide(L)'
;MDVGRAFQYIADDEKWLKKLLIGMVVSLIPILSFAAFGYVVQVTQNVAAGMERPLPDWNRLGRYLKNGLRVMLVFFIYALPIVLFM
;
A
#
# COMPACT_ATOMS: atom_id res chain seq x y z
N MET A 1 7.69 15.27 -13.73
CA MET A 1 7.07 13.96 -13.43
C MET A 1 6.37 13.51 -14.69
N ASP A 2 6.76 12.37 -15.26
CA ASP A 2 6.12 11.85 -16.47
C ASP A 2 4.90 11.03 -16.06
N VAL A 3 3.71 11.64 -16.13
CA VAL A 3 2.46 11.05 -15.65
C VAL A 3 2.12 9.76 -16.41
N GLY A 4 2.53 9.66 -17.69
CA GLY A 4 2.36 8.45 -18.50
C GLY A 4 3.10 7.23 -17.95
N ARG A 5 4.33 7.42 -17.44
CA ARG A 5 5.11 6.34 -16.80
C ARG A 5 4.47 5.85 -15.50
N ALA A 6 3.77 6.72 -14.78
CA ALA A 6 3.11 6.37 -13.53
C ALA A 6 1.93 5.39 -13.71
N PHE A 7 1.40 5.23 -14.93
CA PHE A 7 0.38 4.23 -15.22
C PHE A 7 0.91 3.03 -16.02
N GLN A 8 1.95 3.23 -16.85
CA GLN A 8 2.57 2.14 -17.62
C GLN A 8 3.29 1.10 -16.75
N TYR A 9 3.87 1.49 -15.60
CA TYR A 9 4.59 0.53 -14.74
C TYR A 9 3.71 -0.62 -14.24
N ILE A 10 2.40 -0.38 -14.12
CA ILE A 10 1.45 -1.41 -13.69
C ILE A 10 1.27 -2.42 -14.83
N ALA A 11 1.13 -1.95 -16.07
CA ALA A 11 0.96 -2.80 -17.24
C ALA A 11 2.24 -3.58 -17.62
N ASP A 12 3.43 -3.03 -17.30
CA ASP A 12 4.73 -3.65 -17.58
C ASP A 12 5.05 -4.86 -16.68
N ASP A 13 4.33 -5.06 -15.57
CA ASP A 13 4.48 -6.24 -14.71
C ASP A 13 3.61 -7.39 -15.24
N GLU A 14 4.21 -8.43 -15.81
CA GLU A 14 3.54 -9.64 -16.32
C GLU A 14 2.49 -10.25 -15.37
N LYS A 15 2.63 -10.02 -14.06
CA LYS A 15 1.74 -10.56 -13.01
C LYS A 15 0.88 -9.49 -12.36
N TRP A 16 0.75 -8.30 -12.95
CA TRP A 16 0.03 -7.16 -12.40
C TRP A 16 -1.40 -7.51 -12.02
N LEU A 17 -2.12 -8.21 -12.90
CA LEU A 17 -3.52 -8.59 -12.68
C LEU A 17 -3.65 -9.53 -11.47
N LYS A 18 -2.70 -10.48 -11.31
CA LYS A 18 -2.65 -11.38 -10.16
C LYS A 18 -2.42 -10.61 -8.86
N LYS A 19 -1.48 -9.66 -8.85
CA LYS A 19 -1.16 -8.84 -7.68
C LYS A 19 -2.34 -7.94 -7.28
N LEU A 20 -3.04 -7.38 -8.27
CA LEU A 20 -4.24 -6.56 -8.09
C LEU A 20 -5.40 -7.39 -7.51
N LEU A 21 -5.67 -8.58 -8.07
CA LEU A 21 -6.71 -9.49 -7.59
C LEU A 21 -6.47 -9.94 -6.14
N ILE A 22 -5.23 -10.29 -5.81
CA ILE A 22 -4.86 -10.63 -4.43
C ILE A 22 -5.09 -9.43 -3.52
N GLY A 23 -4.70 -8.22 -3.93
CA GLY A 23 -4.96 -6.99 -3.17
C GLY A 23 -6.44 -6.74 -2.93
N MET A 24 -7.30 -6.95 -3.93
CA MET A 24 -8.75 -6.85 -3.78
C MET A 24 -9.30 -7.87 -2.77
N VAL A 25 -8.93 -9.14 -2.89
CA VAL A 25 -9.40 -10.20 -1.98
C VAL A 25 -8.92 -9.96 -0.55
N VAL A 26 -7.68 -9.53 -0.37
CA VAL A 26 -7.12 -9.16 0.93
C VAL A 26 -7.88 -7.99 1.54
N SER A 27 -8.32 -7.02 0.73
CA SER A 27 -9.07 -5.84 1.22
C SER A 27 -10.50 -6.17 1.65
N LEU A 28 -11.10 -7.25 1.15
CA LEU A 28 -12.43 -7.72 1.56
C LEU A 28 -12.43 -8.28 2.99
N ILE A 29 -11.27 -8.66 3.52
CA ILE A 29 -11.15 -9.15 4.90
C ILE A 29 -10.84 -7.93 5.79
N PRO A 30 -11.74 -7.53 6.72
CA PRO A 30 -11.63 -6.26 7.44
C PRO A 30 -10.31 -6.07 8.19
N ILE A 31 -9.76 -7.13 8.79
CA ILE A 31 -8.48 -7.09 9.51
C ILE A 31 -7.29 -7.01 8.55
N LEU A 32 -7.41 -7.58 7.35
CA LEU A 32 -6.35 -7.56 6.34
C LEU A 32 -6.38 -6.28 5.48
N SER A 33 -7.42 -5.46 5.59
CA SER A 33 -7.46 -4.12 4.98
C SER A 33 -6.25 -3.26 5.40
N PHE A 34 -5.76 -3.43 6.63
CA PHE A 34 -4.53 -2.77 7.09
C PHE A 34 -3.29 -3.25 6.34
N ALA A 35 -3.24 -4.52 5.94
CA ALA A 35 -2.15 -5.01 5.09
C ALA A 35 -2.19 -4.35 3.70
N ALA A 36 -3.36 -4.01 3.17
CA ALA A 36 -3.46 -3.24 1.93
C ALA A 36 -2.84 -1.83 2.09
N PHE A 37 -3.09 -1.14 3.20
CA PHE A 37 -2.43 0.15 3.47
C PHE A 37 -0.91 0.03 3.56
N GLY A 38 -0.40 -0.98 4.27
CA GLY A 38 1.05 -1.22 4.34
C GLY A 38 1.67 -1.62 3.00
N TYR A 39 0.90 -2.29 2.13
CA TYR A 39 1.30 -2.60 0.77
C TYR A 39 1.45 -1.32 -0.06
N VAL A 40 0.46 -0.42 -0.01
CA VAL A 40 0.51 0.87 -0.70
C VAL A 40 1.71 1.70 -0.24
N VAL A 41 1.99 1.75 1.06
CA VAL A 41 3.19 2.44 1.58
C VAL A 41 4.47 1.87 0.99
N GLN A 42 4.59 0.54 0.88
CA GLN A 42 5.75 -0.09 0.26
C GLN A 42 5.83 0.23 -1.24
N VAL A 43 4.70 0.24 -1.97
CA VAL A 43 4.66 0.67 -3.36
C VAL A 43 5.17 2.10 -3.50
N THR A 44 4.68 3.03 -2.68
CA THR A 44 5.14 4.43 -2.69
C THR A 44 6.63 4.54 -2.43
N GLN A 45 7.18 3.78 -1.47
CA GLN A 45 8.61 3.74 -1.20
C GLN A 45 9.40 3.18 -2.40
N ASN A 46 8.90 2.12 -3.04
CA ASN A 46 9.55 1.51 -4.19
C ASN A 46 9.58 2.46 -5.41
N VAL A 47 8.48 3.19 -5.63
CA VAL A 47 8.38 4.24 -6.66
C VAL A 47 9.33 5.40 -6.34
N ALA A 48 9.36 5.86 -5.09
CA ALA A 48 10.26 6.93 -4.66
C ALA A 48 11.74 6.53 -4.78
N ALA A 49 12.06 5.25 -4.62
CA ALA A 49 13.39 4.69 -4.81
C ALA A 49 13.74 4.43 -6.30
N GLY A 50 12.82 4.67 -7.23
CA GLY A 50 13.05 4.47 -8.66
C GLY A 50 13.23 3.00 -9.07
N MET A 51 12.66 2.05 -8.30
CA MET A 51 12.76 0.64 -8.66
C MET A 51 11.98 0.33 -9.93
N GLU A 52 12.60 -0.43 -10.85
CA GLU A 52 11.98 -0.87 -12.12
C GLU A 52 10.69 -1.67 -11.91
N ARG A 53 10.60 -2.43 -10.80
CA ARG A 53 9.42 -3.23 -10.45
C ARG A 53 8.87 -2.79 -9.09
N PRO A 54 8.05 -1.73 -9.06
CA PRO A 54 7.63 -1.13 -7.80
C PRO A 54 6.54 -1.91 -7.07
N LEU A 55 5.86 -2.86 -7.74
CA LEU A 55 4.80 -3.70 -7.16
C LEU A 55 5.40 -4.84 -6.32
N PRO A 56 5.33 -4.78 -4.98
CA PRO A 56 5.92 -5.81 -4.14
C PRO A 56 5.07 -7.10 -4.15
N ASP A 57 5.68 -8.22 -3.77
CA ASP A 57 5.00 -9.51 -3.69
C ASP A 57 4.26 -9.70 -2.35
N TRP A 58 3.11 -10.39 -2.39
CA TRP A 58 2.28 -10.65 -1.20
C TRP A 58 2.88 -11.66 -0.20
N ASN A 59 4.06 -12.23 -0.48
CA ASN A 59 4.75 -13.18 0.42
C ASN A 59 5.10 -12.58 1.79
N ARG A 60 5.05 -11.24 1.93
CA ARG A 60 5.38 -10.52 3.17
C ARG A 60 4.14 -9.90 3.83
N LEU A 61 2.98 -10.57 3.77
CA LEU A 61 1.71 -10.12 4.38
C LEU A 61 1.86 -9.59 5.81
N GLY A 62 2.58 -10.31 6.69
CA GLY A 62 2.78 -9.86 8.07
C GLY A 62 3.55 -8.54 8.20
N ARG A 63 4.47 -8.25 7.26
CA ARG A 63 5.18 -6.96 7.20
C ARG A 63 4.24 -5.84 6.78
N TYR A 64 3.38 -6.09 5.79
CA TYR A 64 2.39 -5.11 5.33
C TYR A 64 1.37 -4.80 6.42
N LEU A 65 0.87 -5.82 7.12
CA LEU A 65 -0.05 -5.63 8.23
C LEU A 65 0.58 -4.75 9.33
N LYS A 66 1.83 -5.04 9.73
CA LYS A 66 2.56 -4.25 10.75
C LYS A 66 2.77 -2.79 10.30
N ASN A 67 3.15 -2.59 9.04
CA ASN A 67 3.37 -1.25 8.50
C ASN A 67 2.05 -0.46 8.40
N GLY A 68 0.97 -1.11 7.96
CA GLY A 68 -0.36 -0.51 7.91
C GLY A 68 -0.89 -0.12 9.28
N LEU A 69 -0.72 -0.98 10.29
CA LEU A 69 -1.07 -0.65 11.68
C LEU A 69 -0.29 0.57 12.20
N ARG A 70 1.01 0.68 11.90
CA ARG A 70 1.79 1.87 12.29
C ARG A 70 1.25 3.14 11.64
N VAL A 71 0.92 3.09 10.35
CA VAL A 71 0.38 4.24 9.62
C VAL A 71 -0.96 4.65 10.22
N MET A 72 -1.83 3.69 10.53
CA MET A 72 -3.09 3.97 11.23
C MET A 72 -2.85 4.63 12.59
N LEU A 73 -1.87 4.14 13.36
CA LEU A 73 -1.55 4.67 14.68
C LEU A 73 -1.02 6.11 14.60
N VAL A 74 -0.14 6.39 13.63
CA VAL A 74 0.32 7.77 13.35
C VAL A 74 -0.86 8.65 12.96
N PHE A 75 -1.73 8.18 12.05
CA PHE A 75 -2.91 8.93 11.64
C PHE A 75 -3.84 9.23 12.82
N PHE A 76 -4.03 8.25 13.71
CA PHE A 76 -4.82 8.40 14.93
C PHE A 76 -4.24 9.47 15.86
N ILE A 77 -2.92 9.45 16.10
CA ILE A 77 -2.23 10.46 16.91
C ILE A 77 -2.40 11.85 16.28
N TYR A 78 -2.21 11.98 14.97
CA TYR A 78 -2.35 13.26 14.26
C TYR A 78 -3.80 13.75 14.20
N ALA A 79 -4.78 12.84 14.29
CA ALA A 79 -6.19 13.18 14.36
C ALA A 79 -6.65 13.58 15.77
N LEU A 80 -5.88 13.28 16.83
CA LEU A 80 -6.27 13.61 18.22
C LEU A 80 -6.65 15.07 18.43
N PRO A 81 -5.92 16.09 17.92
CA PRO A 81 -6.33 17.47 18.09
C PRO A 81 -7.71 17.75 17.47
N ILE A 82 -7.99 17.18 16.31
CA ILE A 82 -9.29 17.35 15.64
C ILE A 82 -10.38 16.68 16.49
N VAL A 83 -10.15 15.46 16.96
CA VAL A 83 -11.15 14.72 17.75
C VAL A 83 -11.40 15.36 19.12
N LEU A 84 -10.37 15.93 19.74
CA LEU A 84 -10.45 16.51 21.10
C LEU A 84 -10.98 17.95 21.11
N PHE A 85 -10.79 18.72 20.04
CA PHE A 85 -11.16 20.13 19.95
C PHE A 85 -12.27 20.43 18.93
N MET A 86 -12.87 19.40 18.32
CA MET A 86 -14.13 19.54 17.57
C MET A 86 -15.35 19.56 18.47
#